data_AF-A0A3G2EFZ3-F1
#
_entry.id   AF-A0A3G2EFZ3-F1
#
_cell.length_a   1.000
_cell.length_b   1.000
_cell.length_c   1.000
_cell.angle_alpha   90.00
_cell.angle_beta   90.00
_cell.angle_gamma   90.00
#
_symmetry.space_group_name_H-M   'P 1'
#
loop_
_entity.id
_entity.type
_entity.pdbx_description
1 polymer ?
#
loop_
_entity_poly.entity_id
_entity_poly.type
_entity_poly.pdbx_seq_one_letter_code
_entity_poly.pdbx_strand_id
1 'polypeptide(L)' 'MYPDPKRVRNNRVMVRLDEYEYDVLAAIANYQGEELAPFLRQLALRQAAIVLGDDNSVTLPSIAA' A
#
# COMPACT_ATOMS: atom_id res chain seq x y z
N MET A 1 -24.07 2.20 19.44
CA MET A 1 -23.76 1.91 18.02
C MET A 1 -22.48 1.09 18.03
N TYR A 2 -22.54 -0.22 17.78
CA TYR A 2 -21.36 -1.08 17.86
C TYR A 2 -20.41 -0.74 16.71
N PRO A 3 -19.15 -0.36 16.98
CA PRO A 3 -18.15 -0.37 15.92
C PRO A 3 -18.03 -1.81 15.43
N ASP A 4 -18.16 -2.02 14.12
CA ASP A 4 -17.97 -3.34 13.50
C ASP A 4 -16.65 -3.94 14.03
N PRO A 5 -16.69 -5.10 14.73
CA PRO A 5 -15.51 -5.72 15.31
C PRO A 5 -14.39 -5.97 14.29
N LYS A 6 -14.75 -6.11 13.00
CA LYS A 6 -13.80 -6.32 11.90
C LYS A 6 -13.05 -5.05 11.48
N ARG A 7 -13.54 -3.87 11.83
CA ARG A 7 -12.85 -2.59 11.57
C ARG A 7 -11.79 -2.25 12.63
N VAL A 8 -11.79 -2.96 13.76
CA VAL A 8 -10.76 -2.82 14.78
C VAL A 8 -9.45 -3.38 14.23
N ARG A 9 -8.39 -2.56 14.23
CA ARG A 9 -7.07 -2.91 13.68
C ARG A 9 -6.32 -3.87 14.60
N ASN A 10 -6.78 -5.13 14.68
CA ASN A 10 -6.17 -6.15 15.55
C ASN A 10 -5.02 -6.91 14.88
N ASN A 11 -4.94 -6.89 13.56
CA ASN A 11 -3.98 -7.70 12.81
C ASN A 11 -2.69 -6.90 12.57
N ARG A 12 -1.66 -7.17 13.37
CA ARG A 12 -0.34 -6.54 13.25
C ARG A 12 0.53 -7.32 12.27
N VAL A 13 1.10 -6.62 11.29
CA VAL A 13 2.11 -7.15 10.37
C VAL A 13 3.41 -6.37 10.62
N MET A 14 4.52 -7.09 10.82
CA MET A 14 5.85 -6.50 10.94
C MET A 14 6.67 -6.83 9.70
N VAL A 15 7.28 -5.81 9.11
CA VAL A 15 8.20 -5.94 7.97
C VAL A 15 9.57 -5.49 8.44
N ARG A 16 10.60 -6.24 8.06
CA ARG A 16 12.00 -5.82 8.25
C ARG A 16 12.46 -5.18 6.96
N LEU A 17 12.99 -3.98 7.07
CA LEU A 17 13.55 -3.20 5.97
C LEU A 17 15.05 -3.11 6.18
N ASP A 18 15.79 -3.00 5.08
CA ASP A 18 17.19 -2.60 5.14
C ASP A 18 17.31 -1.11 5.55
N GLU A 19 18.50 -0.70 5.98
CA GLU A 19 18.79 0.66 6.43
C GLU A 19 18.51 1.70 5.34
N TYR A 20 18.94 1.42 4.10
CA TYR A 20 18.68 2.30 2.95
C TYR A 20 17.19 2.41 2.62
N GLU A 21 16.46 1.29 2.66
CA GLU A 21 15.03 1.27 2.38
C GLU A 21 14.26 2.06 3.44
N TYR A 22 14.64 1.86 4.70
CA TYR A 22 14.08 2.59 5.84
C TYR A 22 14.31 4.10 5.69
N ASP A 23 15.52 4.53 5.38
CA ASP A 23 15.87 5.95 5.26
C ASP A 23 15.09 6.63 4.13
N VAL A 24 14.93 5.96 2.99
CA VAL A 24 14.14 6.49 1.87
C VAL A 24 12.66 6.63 2.25
N LEU A 25 12.09 5.61 2.89
CA LEU A 25 10.69 5.63 3.33
C LEU A 25 10.47 6.69 4.41
N ALA A 26 11.42 6.85 5.33
CA ALA A 26 11.39 7.88 6.37
C ALA A 26 11.47 9.28 5.76
N ALA A 27 12.36 9.50 4.78
CA ALA A 27 12.48 10.78 4.09
C ALA A 27 11.18 11.17 3.37
N ILE A 28 10.51 10.22 2.70
CA ILE A 28 9.23 10.47 2.01
C ILE A 28 8.12 10.77 3.01
N ALA A 29 8.03 10.00 4.10
CA ALA A 29 7.02 10.23 5.15
C ALA A 29 7.19 11.62 5.77
N ASN A 30 8.44 11.99 6.11
CA ASN A 30 8.77 13.32 6.63
C ASN A 30 8.44 14.44 5.65
N TYR A 31 8.68 14.22 4.35
CA TYR A 31 8.34 15.19 3.31
C TYR A 31 6.83 15.44 3.19
N GLN A 32 6.02 14.40 3.37
CA GLN A 32 4.55 14.50 3.34
C GLN A 32 3.95 14.99 4.66
N GLY A 33 4.76 15.04 5.74
CA GLY A 33 4.29 15.37 7.08
C GLY A 33 3.42 14.27 7.71
N GLU A 34 3.53 13.03 7.23
CA GLU A 34 2.81 11.87 7.77
C GLU A 34 3.75 10.96 8.58
N GLU A 35 3.16 10.16 9.48
CA GLU A 35 3.89 9.08 10.15
C GLU A 35 4.20 7.93 9.16
N LEU A 36 5.34 7.26 9.35
CA LEU A 36 5.79 6.18 8.47
C LEU A 36 4.81 4.98 8.45
N ALA A 37 4.19 4.64 9.60
CA ALA A 37 3.27 3.52 9.70
C ALA A 37 1.96 3.67 8.88
N PRO A 38 1.21 4.79 8.97
CA PRO A 38 0.06 5.00 8.10
C PRO A 38 0.45 5.13 6.64
N PHE A 39 1.59 5.76 6.32
CA PHE A 39 2.10 5.85 4.96
C PHE A 39 2.35 4.46 4.34
N LEU A 40 3.09 3.60 5.05
CA LEU A 40 3.35 2.22 4.62
C LEU A 40 2.07 1.41 4.42
N ARG A 41 1.06 1.61 5.28
CA ARG A 41 -0.23 0.96 5.11
C ARG A 41 -0.93 1.40 3.83
N GLN A 42 -0.95 2.70 3.54
CA GLN A 42 -1.57 3.20 2.31
C GLN A 42 -0.84 2.68 1.08
N LEU A 43 0.50 2.67 1.11
CA LEU A 43 1.34 2.15 0.04
C LEU A 43 1.06 0.67 -0.21
N ALA A 44 1.04 -0.15 0.84
CA ALA A 44 0.77 -1.59 0.73
C ALA A 44 -0.65 -1.86 0.20
N LEU A 45 -1.66 -1.11 0.64
CA LEU A 45 -3.03 -1.25 0.13
C LEU A 45 -3.16 -0.80 -1.32
N ARG A 46 -2.48 0.29 -1.71
CA ARG A 46 -2.42 0.73 -3.10
C ARG A 46 -1.77 -0.33 -3.97
N GLN A 47 -0.63 -0.87 -3.55
CA GLN A 47 0.06 -1.92 -4.29
C GLN A 47 -0.78 -3.19 -4.40
N ALA A 48 -1.42 -3.62 -3.30
CA ALA A 48 -2.32 -4.77 -3.32
C ALA A 48 -3.51 -4.57 -4.27
N ALA A 49 -4.06 -3.35 -4.34
CA ALA A 49 -5.13 -3.02 -5.29
C ALA A 49 -4.66 -3.07 -6.75
N ILE A 50 -3.42 -2.66 -7.03
CA ILE A 50 -2.82 -2.78 -8.37
C ILE A 50 -2.63 -4.25 -8.74
N VAL A 51 -2.01 -5.05 -7.84
CA VAL A 51 -1.81 -6.49 -8.09
C VAL A 51 -3.15 -7.21 -8.28
N LEU A 52 -4.18 -6.86 -7.50
CA LEU A 52 -5.52 -7.42 -7.65
C LEU A 52 -6.25 -6.91 -8.91
N GLY A 53 -5.91 -5.70 -9.36
CA GLY A 53 -6.48 -5.07 -10.55
C GLY A 53 -5.81 -5.51 -11.86
N ASP A 54 -4.55 -5.95 -11.83
CA ASP A 54 -3.82 -6.45 -13.01
C ASP A 54 -4.38 -7.78 -13.56
N ASP A 55 -5.22 -8.49 -12.80
CA ASP A 55 -6.00 -9.63 -13.30
C ASP A 55 -7.26 -9.21 -14.10
N ASN A 56 -7.66 -7.92 -14.06
CA ASN A 56 -8.82 -7.40 -14.80
C ASN A 56 -8.40 -6.42 -15.90
N SER A 57 -8.13 -6.99 -17.08
CA SER A 57 -8.23 -6.35 -18.40
C SER A 57 -7.25 -5.22 -18.73
N VAL A 58 -6.04 -5.59 -19.13
CA VAL A 58 -5.37 -4.89 -20.24
C VAL A 58 -5.78 -5.60 -21.54
N THR A 59 -7.01 -5.35 -22.00
CA THR A 59 -7.36 -5.59 -23.40
C THR A 59 -6.86 -4.36 -24.17
N LEU A 60 -5.61 -4.41 -24.62
CA LEU A 60 -5.18 -3.51 -25.68
C LEU A 60 -6.06 -3.80 -26.90
N PRO A 61 -6.70 -2.82 -27.54
CA PRO A 61 -7.30 -3.06 -28.84
C PRO A 61 -6.18 -3.50 -29.78
N SER A 62 -6.24 -4.77 -30.21
CA SER A 62 -5.49 -5.27 -31.34
C SER A 62 -5.94 -4.49 -32.57
N ILE A 63 -5.18 -3.47 -32.94
CA ILE A 63 -5.32 -2.80 -34.24
C ILE A 63 -4.41 -3.57 -35.21
N ALA A 64 -4.89 -4.74 -35.63
CA ALA A 64 -4.43 -5.41 -36.82
C ALA A 64 -5.39 -5.05 -37.95
N ALA A 65 -4.99 -4.09 -38.79
CA ALA A 65 -5.31 -3.91 -40.22
C ALA A 65 -4.81 -2.53 -40.68
#